data_AF-A0A3D1M931-F1
#
_entry.id   AF-A0A3D1M931-F1
#
_cell.length_a   1.000
_cell.length_b   1.000
_cell.length_c   1.000
_cell.angle_alpha   90.00
_cell.angle_beta   90.00
_cell.angle_gamma   90.00
#
_symmetry.space_group_name_H-M   'P 1'
#
loop_
_entity.id
_entity.type
_entity.pdbx_description
1 polymer ?
#
loop_
_entity_poly.entity_id
_entity_poly.type
_entity_poly.pdbx_seq_one_letter_code
_entity_poly.pdbx_strand_id
1 'polypeptide(L)'
;MNIKVSLDTWIQLLGMVGVLGGLIFVGLEMRQNYEIALGNQHQGRTELRAALLMSPLEGNIDAVNVQFIDWEEQTQEQQQISVQLQRFRWALLENLYFQYDLGLISEGVWKQTQVSIKRHYDRCELRDAMELSLSNPAFQEYVTSFPDNCAR
;
A
#
# COMPACT_ATOMS: atom_id res chain seq x y z
N MET A 1 37.12 48.83 -11.69
CA MET A 1 38.05 47.68 -11.70
C MET A 1 37.41 46.59 -12.54
N ASN A 2 37.96 46.29 -13.73
CA ASN A 2 37.36 45.34 -14.67
C ASN A 2 38.04 43.98 -14.47
N ILE A 3 37.35 43.01 -13.85
CA ILE A 3 37.89 41.66 -13.67
C ILE A 3 37.77 40.94 -15.02
N LYS A 4 38.88 40.78 -15.75
CA LYS A 4 38.96 39.91 -16.93
C LYS A 4 39.16 38.47 -16.46
N VAL A 5 38.07 37.74 -16.33
CA VAL A 5 38.13 36.28 -16.15
C VAL A 5 38.51 35.66 -17.50
N SER A 6 39.50 34.76 -17.52
CA SER A 6 39.90 34.09 -18.76
C SER A 6 38.80 33.12 -19.22
N LEU A 7 38.67 32.94 -20.53
CA LEU A 7 37.71 31.99 -21.12
C LEU A 7 37.98 30.55 -20.64
N ASP A 8 39.23 30.22 -20.35
CA ASP A 8 39.66 28.94 -19.79
C ASP A 8 39.10 28.70 -18.37
N THR A 9 39.17 29.70 -17.49
CA THR A 9 38.56 29.63 -16.14
C THR A 9 37.04 29.44 -16.22
N TRP A 10 36.37 30.06 -17.19
CA TRP A 10 34.94 29.86 -17.42
C TRP A 10 34.61 28.43 -17.86
N ILE A 11 35.38 27.87 -18.81
CA ILE A 11 35.19 26.49 -19.27
C ILE A 11 35.43 25.51 -18.12
N GLN A 12 36.47 25.72 -17.31
CA GLN A 12 36.76 24.86 -16.17
C GLN A 12 35.65 24.90 -15.12
N LEU A 13 35.15 26.09 -14.77
CA LEU A 13 34.01 26.24 -13.85
C LEU A 13 32.76 25.57 -14.40
N LEU A 14 32.43 25.75 -15.69
CA LEU A 14 31.30 25.09 -16.33
C LEU A 14 31.46 23.56 -16.34
N GLY A 15 32.68 23.06 -16.56
CA GLY A 15 32.98 21.63 -16.49
C GLY A 15 32.73 21.06 -15.09
N MET A 16 33.22 21.74 -14.05
CA MET A 16 32.99 21.31 -12.65
C MET A 16 31.52 21.38 -12.26
N VAL A 17 30.81 22.44 -12.66
CA VAL A 17 29.36 22.55 -12.46
C VAL A 17 28.61 21.44 -13.21
N GLY A 18 29.05 21.08 -14.42
CA GLY A 18 28.49 19.97 -15.20
C GLY A 18 28.66 18.63 -14.47
N VAL A 19 29.85 18.35 -13.93
CA VAL A 19 30.09 17.13 -13.13
C VAL A 19 29.20 17.11 -11.88
N LEU A 20 29.14 18.22 -11.13
CA LEU A 20 28.29 18.32 -9.94
C LEU A 20 26.80 18.16 -10.28
N GLY A 21 26.34 18.78 -11.37
CA GLY A 21 24.97 18.63 -11.86
C GLY A 21 24.64 17.18 -12.22
N GLY A 22 25.56 16.48 -12.89
CA GLY A 22 25.43 15.06 -13.19
C GLY A 22 25.32 14.20 -11.92
N LEU A 23 26.15 14.44 -10.92
CA LEU A 23 26.11 13.71 -9.65
C LEU A 23 24.80 13.93 -8.88
N ILE A 24 24.27 15.16 -8.88
CA ILE A 24 22.97 15.47 -8.27
C ILE A 24 21.85 14.71 -8.98
N PHE A 25 21.83 14.73 -10.31
CA PHE A 25 20.82 14.00 -11.09
C PHE A 25 20.85 12.50 -10.80
N VAL A 26 22.03 11.89 -10.80
CA VAL A 26 22.20 10.47 -10.46
C VAL A 26 21.75 10.18 -9.02
N GLY A 27 22.07 11.07 -8.07
CA GLY A 27 21.62 10.93 -6.68
C GLY A 27 20.09 10.95 -6.54
N LEU A 28 19.41 11.80 -7.32
CA LEU A 28 17.94 11.86 -7.34
C LEU A 28 17.33 10.58 -7.95
N GLU A 29 17.88 10.09 -9.06
CA GLU A 29 17.43 8.87 -9.73
C GLU A 29 17.64 7.63 -8.83
N MET A 30 18.77 7.54 -8.14
CA MET A 30 19.05 6.46 -7.19
C MET A 30 18.06 6.45 -6.01
N ARG A 31 17.66 7.62 -5.50
CA ARG A 31 16.65 7.71 -4.44
C ARG A 31 15.31 7.15 -4.91
N GLN A 32 14.87 7.55 -6.10
CA GLN A 32 13.63 7.05 -6.67
C GLN A 32 13.68 5.53 -6.91
N ASN A 33 14.79 5.02 -7.44
CA ASN A 33 14.97 3.57 -7.64
C ASN A 33 14.94 2.80 -6.32
N TYR A 34 15.48 3.38 -5.24
CA TYR A 34 15.42 2.79 -3.91
C TYR A 34 13.98 2.70 -3.37
N GLU A 35 13.19 3.77 -3.49
CA GLU A 35 11.78 3.78 -3.08
C GLU A 35 10.95 2.74 -3.85
N ILE A 36 11.14 2.64 -5.17
CA ILE A 36 10.49 1.61 -6.01
C ILE A 36 10.91 0.21 -5.57
N ALA A 37 12.20 -0.03 -5.31
CA ALA A 37 12.70 -1.33 -4.88
C ALA A 37 12.10 -1.75 -3.54
N LEU A 38 11.99 -0.82 -2.58
CA LEU A 38 11.36 -1.06 -1.29
C LEU A 38 9.86 -1.40 -1.46
N GLY A 39 9.14 -0.65 -2.30
CA GLY A 39 7.76 -0.92 -2.65
C GLY A 39 7.56 -2.31 -3.25
N ASN A 40 8.41 -2.69 -4.22
CA ASN A 40 8.37 -4.00 -4.86
C ASN A 40 8.67 -5.14 -3.88
N GLN A 41 9.63 -4.96 -2.98
CA GLN A 41 9.93 -5.95 -1.94
C GLN A 41 8.74 -6.14 -0.99
N HIS A 42 8.09 -5.05 -0.59
CA HIS A 42 6.89 -5.12 0.25
C HIS A 42 5.72 -5.79 -0.48
N GLN A 43 5.50 -5.44 -1.75
CA GLN A 43 4.49 -6.08 -2.60
C GLN A 43 4.72 -7.58 -2.73
N GLY A 44 5.96 -8.02 -2.98
CA GLY A 44 6.27 -9.46 -3.08
C GLY A 44 5.96 -10.23 -1.79
N ARG A 45 6.15 -9.62 -0.61
CA ARG A 45 5.72 -10.21 0.67
C ARG A 45 4.19 -10.27 0.78
N THR A 46 3.50 -9.23 0.33
CA THR A 46 2.04 -9.19 0.28
C THR A 46 1.49 -10.27 -0.67
N GLU A 47 2.11 -10.50 -1.82
CA GLU A 47 1.71 -11.55 -2.77
C GLU A 47 1.83 -12.95 -2.16
N LEU A 48 2.93 -13.24 -1.46
CA LEU A 48 3.08 -14.50 -0.71
C LEU A 48 2.02 -14.65 0.38
N ARG A 49 1.74 -13.56 1.11
CA ARG A 49 0.70 -13.54 2.14
C ARG A 49 -0.69 -13.75 1.57
N ALA A 50 -0.98 -13.12 0.43
CA ALA A 50 -2.22 -13.26 -0.31
C ALA A 50 -2.43 -14.71 -0.76
N ALA A 51 -1.39 -15.33 -1.33
CA ALA A 51 -1.43 -16.74 -1.72
C ALA A 51 -1.71 -17.66 -0.52
N LEU A 52 -1.06 -17.42 0.63
CA LEU A 52 -1.32 -18.19 1.85
C LEU A 52 -2.77 -18.05 2.35
N LEU A 53 -3.35 -16.85 2.28
CA LEU A 53 -4.73 -16.58 2.72
C LEU A 53 -5.77 -17.16 1.76
N MET A 54 -5.46 -17.20 0.46
CA MET A 54 -6.38 -17.69 -0.58
C MET A 54 -6.27 -19.20 -0.83
N SER A 55 -5.13 -19.82 -0.54
CA SER A 55 -4.90 -21.26 -0.76
C SER A 55 -5.98 -22.17 -0.17
N PRO A 56 -6.51 -21.94 1.06
CA PRO A 56 -7.61 -22.75 1.60
C PRO A 56 -8.94 -22.62 0.84
N LEU A 57 -9.09 -21.59 0.00
CA LEU A 57 -10.30 -21.30 -0.78
C LEU A 57 -10.18 -21.74 -2.25
N GLU A 58 -9.03 -22.28 -2.66
CA GLU A 58 -8.83 -22.73 -4.04
C GLU A 58 -9.80 -23.86 -4.41
N GLY A 59 -10.58 -23.66 -5.48
CA GLY A 59 -11.60 -24.61 -5.92
C GLY A 59 -12.90 -24.57 -5.11
N ASN A 60 -13.04 -23.69 -4.12
CA ASN A 60 -14.26 -23.53 -3.33
C ASN A 60 -15.21 -22.50 -3.98
N ILE A 61 -16.31 -22.97 -4.58
CA ILE A 61 -17.31 -22.09 -5.22
C ILE A 61 -18.01 -21.16 -4.22
N ASP A 62 -18.10 -21.56 -2.95
CA ASP A 62 -18.73 -20.74 -1.92
C ASP A 62 -17.92 -19.46 -1.66
N ALA A 63 -16.61 -19.44 -1.92
CA ALA A 63 -15.81 -18.20 -1.86
C ALA A 63 -16.29 -17.10 -2.81
N VAL A 64 -17.03 -17.46 -3.87
CA VAL A 64 -17.71 -16.52 -4.75
C VAL A 64 -19.10 -16.18 -4.20
N ASN A 65 -19.87 -17.19 -3.81
CA ASN A 65 -21.27 -17.04 -3.43
C ASN A 65 -21.47 -16.26 -2.13
N VAL A 66 -20.58 -16.41 -1.14
CA VAL A 66 -20.71 -15.72 0.17
C VAL A 66 -20.71 -14.21 0.06
N GLN A 67 -20.21 -13.63 -1.04
CA GLN A 67 -20.21 -12.19 -1.25
C GLN A 67 -21.61 -11.62 -1.50
N PHE A 68 -22.59 -12.48 -1.78
CA PHE A 68 -23.98 -12.14 -2.09
C PHE A 68 -24.97 -12.64 -1.02
N ILE A 69 -24.49 -13.19 0.09
CA ILE A 69 -25.29 -13.71 1.19
C ILE A 69 -25.04 -12.82 2.42
N ASP A 70 -26.11 -12.30 3.01
CA ASP A 70 -26.00 -11.50 4.23
C ASP A 70 -25.46 -12.33 5.38
N TRP A 71 -24.66 -11.72 6.27
CA TRP A 71 -23.93 -12.44 7.33
C TRP A 71 -24.82 -13.35 8.20
N GLU A 72 -26.04 -12.88 8.52
CA GLU A 72 -27.02 -13.59 9.35
C GLU A 72 -27.57 -14.86 8.67
N GLU A 73 -27.51 -14.93 7.34
CA GLU A 73 -27.97 -16.06 6.52
C GLU A 73 -26.84 -17.04 6.18
N GLN A 74 -25.59 -16.69 6.49
CA GLN A 74 -24.44 -17.53 6.21
C GLN A 74 -24.36 -18.73 7.17
N THR A 75 -24.02 -19.89 6.63
CA THR A 75 -23.61 -21.04 7.46
C THR A 75 -22.30 -20.73 8.19
N GLN A 76 -21.97 -21.50 9.23
CA GLN A 76 -20.70 -21.34 9.95
C GLN A 76 -19.47 -21.46 9.02
N GLU A 77 -19.52 -22.36 8.04
CA GLU A 77 -18.46 -22.51 7.05
C GLU A 77 -18.36 -21.28 6.14
N GLN A 78 -19.49 -20.75 5.67
CA GLN A 78 -19.55 -19.54 4.86
C GLN A 78 -19.03 -18.31 5.62
N GLN A 79 -19.31 -18.21 6.92
CA GLN A 79 -18.75 -17.16 7.78
C GLN A 79 -17.22 -17.26 7.86
N GLN A 80 -16.66 -18.47 7.99
CA GLN A 80 -15.21 -18.67 7.97
C GLN A 80 -14.59 -18.25 6.64
N ILE A 81 -15.24 -18.56 5.52
CA ILE A 81 -14.83 -18.11 4.19
C ILE A 81 -14.86 -16.57 4.12
N SER A 82 -15.94 -15.93 4.57
CA SER A 82 -16.07 -14.47 4.63
C SER A 82 -14.95 -13.82 5.45
N VAL A 83 -14.60 -14.40 6.59
CA VAL A 83 -13.46 -13.96 7.42
C VAL A 83 -12.14 -14.07 6.65
N GLN A 84 -11.85 -15.20 5.99
CA GLN A 84 -10.61 -15.35 5.21
C GLN A 84 -10.52 -14.36 4.04
N LEU A 85 -11.62 -14.16 3.32
CA LEU A 85 -11.69 -13.19 2.23
C LEU A 85 -11.49 -11.75 2.73
N GLN A 86 -11.99 -11.43 3.93
CA GLN A 86 -11.75 -10.14 4.56
C GLN A 86 -10.29 -10.00 5.00
N ARG A 87 -9.68 -11.06 5.55
CA ARG A 87 -8.26 -11.06 5.93
C ARG A 87 -7.36 -10.80 4.72
N PHE A 88 -7.66 -11.42 3.59
CA PHE A 88 -6.98 -11.18 2.31
C PHE A 88 -7.12 -9.72 1.86
N ARG A 89 -8.34 -9.17 1.92
CA ARG A 89 -8.57 -7.76 1.57
C ARG A 89 -7.76 -6.80 2.45
N TRP A 90 -7.71 -7.03 3.76
CA TRP A 90 -6.92 -6.19 4.66
C TRP A 90 -5.43 -6.22 4.35
N ALA A 91 -4.87 -7.38 3.97
CA ALA A 91 -3.48 -7.47 3.54
C ALA A 91 -3.20 -6.63 2.27
N LEU A 92 -4.15 -6.60 1.31
CA LEU A 92 -4.03 -5.77 0.12
C LEU A 92 -4.14 -4.27 0.44
N LEU A 93 -5.08 -3.89 1.30
CA LEU A 93 -5.30 -2.49 1.69
C LEU A 93 -4.11 -1.93 2.48
N GLU A 94 -3.51 -2.73 3.38
CA GLU A 94 -2.28 -2.38 4.10
C GLU A 94 -1.11 -2.14 3.14
N ASN A 95 -0.98 -3.00 2.12
CA ASN A 95 0.04 -2.82 1.08
C ASN A 95 -0.20 -1.54 0.25
N LEU A 96 -1.44 -1.23 -0.10
CA LEU A 96 -1.75 0.02 -0.83
C LEU A 96 -1.46 1.26 0.02
N TYR A 97 -1.73 1.22 1.32
CA TYR A 97 -1.34 2.29 2.25
C TYR A 97 0.18 2.48 2.25
N PHE A 98 0.95 1.39 2.38
CA PHE A 98 2.41 1.46 2.35
C PHE A 98 2.94 2.03 1.02
N GLN A 99 2.40 1.61 -0.12
CA GLN A 99 2.82 2.14 -1.41
C GLN A 99 2.43 3.61 -1.61
N TYR A 100 1.31 4.06 -1.01
CA TYR A 100 0.95 5.47 -1.01
C TYR A 100 1.91 6.32 -0.18
N ASP A 101 2.31 5.84 1.00
CA ASP A 101 3.29 6.52 1.86
C ASP A 101 4.66 6.68 1.16
N LEU A 102 5.05 5.70 0.34
CA LEU A 102 6.24 5.79 -0.53
C LEU A 102 6.07 6.68 -1.78
N GLY A 103 4.89 7.28 -1.99
CA GLY A 103 4.61 8.10 -3.18
C GLY A 103 4.46 7.30 -4.48
N LEU A 104 4.29 5.97 -4.40
CA LEU A 104 4.15 5.08 -5.56
C LEU A 104 2.70 4.97 -6.05
N ILE A 105 1.73 5.43 -5.26
CA ILE A 105 0.31 5.45 -5.60
C ILE A 105 -0.17 6.88 -5.79
N SER A 106 -0.91 7.13 -6.87
CA SER A 106 -1.50 8.44 -7.13
C SER A 106 -2.61 8.78 -6.12
N GLU A 107 -2.79 10.07 -5.85
CA GLU A 107 -3.84 10.59 -4.96
C GLU A 107 -5.25 10.13 -5.35
N GLY A 108 -5.54 10.03 -6.65
CA GLY A 108 -6.84 9.55 -7.15
C GLY A 108 -7.12 8.09 -6.79
N VAL A 109 -6.11 7.23 -6.93
CA VAL A 109 -6.20 5.81 -6.53
C VAL A 109 -6.29 5.71 -5.02
N TRP A 110 -5.51 6.50 -4.27
CA TRP A 110 -5.58 6.51 -2.82
C TRP A 110 -6.98 6.86 -2.30
N LYS A 111 -7.61 7.92 -2.83
CA LYS A 111 -8.99 8.28 -2.46
C LYS A 111 -10.00 7.14 -2.65
N GLN A 112 -9.87 6.37 -3.73
CA GLN A 112 -10.71 5.19 -3.95
C GLN A 112 -10.41 4.06 -2.94
N THR A 113 -9.14 3.87 -2.60
CA THR A 113 -8.72 2.93 -1.56
C THR A 113 -9.30 3.33 -0.19
N GLN A 114 -9.30 4.61 0.17
CA GLN A 114 -9.91 5.10 1.42
C GLN A 114 -11.40 4.75 1.52
N VAL A 115 -12.15 4.90 0.41
CA VAL A 115 -13.56 4.49 0.36
C VAL A 115 -13.71 2.98 0.61
N SER A 116 -12.82 2.17 0.03
CA SER A 116 -12.82 0.72 0.24
C SER A 116 -12.48 0.35 1.68
N ILE A 117 -11.47 0.99 2.26
CA ILE A 117 -11.08 0.82 3.67
C ILE A 117 -12.29 1.11 4.57
N LYS A 118 -12.94 2.27 4.40
CA LYS A 118 -14.12 2.63 5.19
C LYS A 118 -15.23 1.59 5.05
N ARG A 119 -15.56 1.19 3.82
CA ARG A 119 -16.58 0.17 3.55
C ARG A 119 -16.30 -1.15 4.27
N HIS A 120 -15.04 -1.59 4.30
CA HIS A 120 -14.64 -2.83 4.94
C HIS A 120 -14.53 -2.70 6.47
N TYR A 121 -14.18 -1.52 6.98
CA TYR A 121 -14.17 -1.20 8.41
C TYR A 121 -15.59 -1.15 9.00
N ASP A 122 -16.57 -0.68 8.22
CA ASP A 122 -17.99 -0.63 8.59
C ASP A 122 -18.68 -2.02 8.60
N ARG A 123 -17.97 -3.11 8.26
CA ARG A 123 -18.48 -4.49 8.37
C ARG A 123 -18.20 -5.06 9.76
N CYS A 124 -19.10 -4.81 10.68
CA CYS A 124 -18.92 -5.06 12.11
C CYS A 124 -18.63 -6.53 12.45
N GLU A 125 -19.29 -7.45 11.77
CA GLU A 125 -19.17 -8.89 11.97
C GLU A 125 -17.82 -9.44 11.50
N LEU A 126 -17.09 -8.64 10.72
CA LEU A 126 -15.79 -8.97 10.14
C LEU A 126 -14.65 -8.12 10.71
N ARG A 127 -14.87 -7.38 11.80
CA ARG A 127 -13.84 -6.54 12.43
C ARG A 127 -12.65 -7.35 12.94
N ASP A 128 -12.87 -8.52 13.53
CA ASP A 128 -11.78 -9.37 14.04
C ASP A 128 -10.82 -9.81 12.92
N ALA A 129 -11.32 -9.95 11.69
CA ALA A 129 -10.49 -10.25 10.52
C ALA A 129 -9.46 -9.15 10.22
N MET A 130 -9.75 -7.90 10.61
CA MET A 130 -8.81 -6.78 10.53
C MET A 130 -7.66 -6.98 11.51
N GLU A 131 -7.96 -7.23 12.79
CA GLU A 131 -6.96 -7.39 13.84
C GLU A 131 -6.02 -8.57 13.57
N LEU A 132 -6.56 -9.65 13.00
CA LEU A 132 -5.78 -10.83 12.59
C LEU A 132 -4.92 -10.60 11.34
N SER A 133 -5.13 -9.51 10.62
CA SER A 133 -4.47 -9.22 9.34
C SER A 133 -3.60 -7.97 9.35
N LEU A 134 -3.86 -6.96 10.16
CA LEU A 134 -3.01 -5.78 10.17
C LEU A 134 -1.71 -6.05 10.94
N SER A 135 -0.60 -5.64 10.35
CA SER A 135 0.74 -5.79 10.93
C SER A 135 1.52 -4.48 10.98
N ASN A 136 1.08 -3.47 10.22
CA ASN A 136 1.63 -2.13 10.22
C ASN A 136 0.88 -1.25 11.23
N PRO A 137 1.55 -0.79 12.32
CA PRO A 137 0.91 0.04 13.34
C PRO A 137 0.35 1.36 12.80
N ALA A 138 1.04 1.99 11.84
CA ALA A 138 0.58 3.25 11.26
C ALA A 138 -0.72 3.05 10.46
N PHE A 139 -0.83 1.93 9.74
CA PHE A 139 -2.06 1.60 9.04
C PHE A 139 -3.19 1.23 10.02
N GLN A 140 -2.88 0.52 11.09
CA GLN A 140 -3.85 0.22 12.15
C GLN A 140 -4.40 1.50 12.77
N GLU A 141 -3.54 2.44 13.16
CA GLU A 141 -3.94 3.76 13.69
C GLU A 141 -4.77 4.54 12.67
N TYR A 142 -4.38 4.54 11.40
CA TYR A 142 -5.14 5.17 10.33
C TYR A 142 -6.55 4.59 10.21
N VAL A 143 -6.69 3.27 10.20
CA VAL A 143 -7.99 2.59 10.07
C VAL A 143 -8.86 2.83 11.30
N THR A 144 -8.30 2.79 12.52
CA THR A 144 -9.06 3.02 13.75
C THR A 144 -9.40 4.48 13.99
N SER A 145 -8.82 5.41 13.24
CA SER A 145 -9.20 6.83 13.26
C SER A 145 -10.58 7.12 12.66
N PHE A 146 -11.14 6.19 11.86
CA PHE A 146 -12.48 6.36 11.30
C PHE A 146 -13.56 6.26 12.38
N PRO A 147 -14.71 6.96 12.22
CA PRO A 147 -15.85 6.80 13.12
C PRO A 147 -16.27 5.34 13.25
N ASP A 148 -16.37 4.86 14.49
CA ASP A 148 -16.77 3.49 14.76
C ASP A 148 -18.29 3.35 14.70
N ASN A 149 -18.80 2.83 13.58
CA ASN A 149 -20.23 2.55 13.38
C ASN A 149 -20.68 1.20 14.00
N CYS A 150 -19.75 0.45 14.58
CA CYS A 150 -19.96 -0.88 15.16
C CYS A 150 -20.04 -0.87 16.69
N ALA A 151 -19.53 0.19 17.33
CA ALA A 151 -19.71 0.43 18.76
C ALA A 151 -21.18 0.79 19.04
N ARG A 152 -21.96 -0.18 19.55
CA ARG A 152 -23.25 0.06 20.21
C ARG A 152 -23.07 0.16 21.71
#